data_AF-A0A7K7W8X3-F1
#
_entry.id   AF-A0A7K7W8X3-F1
#
_cell.length_a   1.000
_cell.length_b   1.000
_cell.length_c   1.000
_cell.angle_alpha   90.00
_cell.angle_beta   90.00
_cell.angle_gamma   90.00
#
_symmetry.space_group_name_H-M   'P 1'
#
loop_
_entity.id
_entity.type
_entity.pdbx_description
1 polymer ?
#
loop_
_entity_poly.entity_id
_entity_poly.type
_entity_poly.pdbx_seq_one_letter_code
_entity_poly.pdbx_strand_id
1 'polypeptide(L)'
;ATGSSGARELVKEALERYGLSQADAGQYVLCDVVGRFEGAERRWQTEGLRVLSDAEKPLLIQDLWKPREGFSRRLELRRRVEVEELASRDVDTTTAGQSRARALAGAGRGSGSSS
;
A
#
# COMPACT_ATOMS: atom_id res chain seq x y z
N ALA A 1 -0.75 -21.98 -7.82
CA ALA A 1 -1.45 -20.79 -8.32
C ALA A 1 -1.90 -20.93 -9.78
N THR A 2 -3.20 -20.78 -10.05
CA THR A 2 -3.79 -20.63 -11.39
C THR A 2 -4.55 -19.30 -11.46
N GLY A 3 -4.98 -18.88 -12.65
CA GLY A 3 -5.77 -17.64 -12.81
C GLY A 3 -7.05 -17.57 -11.96
N SER A 4 -7.57 -18.72 -11.53
CA SER A 4 -8.75 -18.84 -10.68
C SER A 4 -8.46 -18.88 -9.18
N SER A 5 -7.18 -18.85 -8.75
CA SER A 5 -6.81 -18.86 -7.32
C SER A 5 -7.23 -17.56 -6.63
N GLY A 6 -7.87 -17.69 -5.47
CA GLY A 6 -8.18 -16.56 -4.57
C GLY A 6 -6.94 -16.06 -3.83
N ALA A 7 -6.97 -14.80 -3.36
CA ALA A 7 -5.87 -14.23 -2.60
C ALA A 7 -5.52 -15.06 -1.35
N ARG A 8 -6.52 -15.58 -0.63
CA ARG A 8 -6.28 -16.42 0.57
C ARG A 8 -5.56 -17.73 0.25
N GLU A 9 -5.84 -18.32 -0.91
CA GLU A 9 -5.15 -19.54 -1.37
C GLU A 9 -3.69 -19.24 -1.68
N LEU A 10 -3.42 -18.11 -2.35
CA LEU A 10 -2.05 -17.67 -2.64
C LEU A 10 -1.26 -17.34 -1.37
N VAL A 11 -1.90 -16.75 -0.36
CA VAL A 11 -1.28 -16.52 0.97
C VAL A 11 -0.86 -17.86 1.59
N LYS A 12 -1.74 -18.86 1.61
CA LYS A 12 -1.40 -20.20 2.15
C LYS A 12 -0.27 -20.86 1.38
N GLU A 13 -0.30 -20.82 0.04
CA GLU A 13 0.78 -21.35 -0.80
C GLU A 13 2.11 -20.64 -0.50
N ALA A 14 2.10 -19.32 -0.33
CA ALA A 14 3.30 -18.55 -0.03
C ALA A 14 3.87 -18.87 1.36
N LEU A 15 3.01 -18.94 2.38
CA LEU A 15 3.42 -19.30 3.74
C LEU A 15 4.09 -20.67 3.77
N GLU A 16 3.50 -21.67 3.11
CA GLU A 16 4.09 -23.00 3.00
C GLU A 16 5.47 -22.97 2.32
N ARG A 17 5.61 -22.25 1.21
CA ARG A 17 6.91 -22.09 0.52
C ARG A 17 7.96 -21.37 1.35
N TYR A 18 7.55 -20.49 2.27
CA TYR A 18 8.44 -19.83 3.22
C TYR A 18 8.69 -20.64 4.50
N GLY A 19 8.15 -21.85 4.63
CA GLY A 19 8.30 -22.69 5.82
C GLY A 19 7.49 -22.19 7.03
N LEU A 20 6.42 -21.42 6.78
CA LEU A 20 5.51 -20.89 7.80
C LEU A 20 4.21 -21.69 7.83
N SER A 21 3.52 -21.67 8.97
CA SER A 21 2.25 -22.39 9.13
C SER A 21 1.14 -21.76 8.29
N GLN A 22 0.46 -22.58 7.48
CA GLN A 22 -0.73 -22.15 6.76
C GLN A 22 -1.91 -21.80 7.70
N ALA A 23 -1.88 -22.25 8.96
CA ALA A 23 -2.86 -21.86 9.96
C ALA A 23 -2.80 -20.35 10.28
N ASP A 24 -1.62 -19.73 10.11
CA ASP A 24 -1.41 -18.32 10.37
C ASP A 24 -1.88 -17.43 9.21
N ALA A 25 -2.45 -17.98 8.14
CA ALA A 25 -2.89 -17.22 6.97
C ALA A 25 -3.82 -16.04 7.29
N GLY A 26 -4.59 -16.10 8.39
CA GLY A 26 -5.43 -14.97 8.84
C GLY A 26 -4.65 -13.74 9.31
N GLN A 27 -3.37 -13.91 9.68
CA GLN A 27 -2.48 -12.85 10.13
C GLN A 27 -1.75 -12.14 8.98
N TYR A 28 -1.89 -12.66 7.75
CA TYR A 28 -1.24 -12.13 6.57
C TYR A 28 -2.28 -11.68 5.53
N VAL A 29 -1.86 -10.77 4.67
CA VAL A 29 -2.64 -10.29 3.54
C VAL A 29 -1.77 -10.29 2.29
N LEU A 30 -2.42 -10.44 1.14
CA LEU A 30 -1.78 -10.22 -0.15
C LEU A 30 -2.03 -8.78 -0.59
N CYS A 31 -0.97 -8.06 -0.88
CA CYS A 31 -1.01 -6.67 -1.34
C CYS A 31 -0.66 -6.60 -2.83
N ASP A 32 -1.47 -5.88 -3.59
CA ASP A 32 -1.16 -5.43 -4.94
C ASP A 32 -0.42 -4.09 -4.85
N VAL A 33 0.89 -4.12 -5.11
CA VAL A 33 1.80 -3.01 -4.87
C VAL A 33 2.26 -2.43 -6.19
N VAL A 34 2.14 -1.11 -6.34
CA VAL A 34 2.63 -0.35 -7.48
C VAL A 34 3.80 0.52 -7.03
N GLY A 35 4.83 0.58 -7.85
CA GLY A 35 6.03 1.33 -7.56
C GLY A 35 6.89 1.50 -8.81
N ARG A 36 8.11 1.97 -8.60
CA ARG A 36 9.10 2.16 -9.67
C ARG A 36 10.48 1.80 -9.16
N PHE A 37 11.39 1.57 -10.10
CA PHE A 37 12.79 1.34 -9.78
C PHE A 37 13.55 2.65 -9.96
N GLU A 38 14.20 3.13 -8.91
CA GLU A 38 14.91 4.40 -8.91
C GLU A 38 16.42 4.24 -8.63
N GLY A 39 17.19 5.23 -9.08
CA GLY A 39 18.64 5.29 -8.89
C GLY A 39 19.45 4.30 -9.74
N ALA A 40 20.77 4.44 -9.71
CA ALA A 40 21.69 3.60 -10.47
C ALA A 40 21.57 2.10 -10.10
N GLU A 41 21.25 1.81 -8.83
CA GLU A 41 21.07 0.44 -8.33
C GLU A 41 19.69 -0.14 -8.65
N ARG A 42 18.79 0.61 -9.30
CA ARG A 42 17.40 0.20 -9.57
C ARG A 42 16.73 -0.31 -8.30
N ARG A 43 16.72 0.51 -7.25
CA ARG A 43 16.08 0.19 -5.99
C ARG A 43 14.57 0.35 -6.12
N TRP A 44 13.81 -0.58 -5.56
CA TRP A 44 12.35 -0.49 -5.54
C TRP A 44 11.89 0.65 -4.63
N GLN A 45 11.01 1.51 -5.14
CA GLN A 45 10.27 2.52 -4.41
C GLN A 45 8.77 2.26 -4.56
N THR A 46 8.11 2.01 -3.43
CA THR A 46 6.65 1.81 -3.41
C THR A 46 5.95 3.15 -3.49
N GLU A 47 4.99 3.25 -4.40
CA GLU A 47 4.20 4.46 -4.66
C GLU A 47 2.77 4.31 -4.14
N GLY A 48 2.26 3.09 -4.14
CA GLY A 48 0.97 2.77 -3.53
C GLY A 48 0.78 1.26 -3.39
N LEU A 49 -0.15 0.88 -2.52
CA LEU A 49 -0.56 -0.51 -2.37
C LEU A 49 -2.06 -0.61 -2.13
N ARG A 50 -2.63 -1.76 -2.48
CA ARG A 50 -3.99 -2.14 -2.17
C ARG A 50 -4.03 -3.55 -1.58
N VAL A 51 -4.73 -3.72 -0.46
CA VAL A 51 -4.99 -5.04 0.10
C VAL A 51 -6.02 -5.76 -0.78
N LEU A 52 -5.72 -7.02 -1.13
CA LEU A 52 -6.65 -7.90 -1.82
C LEU A 52 -7.50 -8.66 -0.80
N SER A 53 -8.81 -8.68 -1.01
CA SER A 53 -9.74 -9.50 -0.25
C SER A 53 -9.56 -10.99 -0.57
N ASP A 54 -9.93 -11.85 0.38
CA ASP A 54 -9.68 -13.29 0.34
C ASP A 54 -10.13 -13.97 -0.97
N ALA A 55 -11.24 -13.53 -1.55
CA ALA A 55 -11.87 -14.13 -2.73
C ALA A 55 -11.45 -13.50 -4.07
N GLU A 56 -10.79 -12.33 -4.06
CA GLU A 56 -10.26 -11.71 -5.28
C GLU A 56 -9.28 -12.64 -5.98
N LYS A 57 -9.21 -12.53 -7.32
CA LYS A 57 -8.38 -13.36 -8.19
C LYS A 57 -7.13 -12.58 -8.62
N PRO A 58 -6.00 -12.64 -7.89
CA PRO A 58 -4.90 -11.69 -8.06
C PRO A 58 -4.23 -11.82 -9.43
N LEU A 59 -4.13 -13.04 -9.96
CA LEU A 59 -3.56 -13.29 -11.27
C LEU A 59 -4.46 -12.78 -12.40
N LEU A 60 -5.79 -12.92 -12.29
CA LEU A 60 -6.72 -12.31 -13.24
C LEU A 60 -6.66 -10.78 -13.20
N ILE A 61 -6.53 -10.19 -12.00
CA ILE A 61 -6.35 -8.74 -11.82
C ILE A 61 -5.08 -8.27 -12.54
N GLN A 62 -3.98 -9.02 -12.44
CA GLN A 62 -2.73 -8.71 -13.13
C GLN A 62 -2.87 -8.72 -14.65
N ASP A 63 -3.67 -9.63 -15.19
CA ASP A 63 -3.90 -9.75 -16.63
C ASP A 63 -4.72 -8.57 -17.17
N LEU A 64 -5.78 -8.20 -16.44
CA LEU A 64 -6.75 -7.18 -16.87
C LEU A 64 -6.28 -5.73 -16.65
N TRP A 65 -5.51 -5.46 -15.59
CA TRP A 65 -5.11 -4.10 -15.25
C TRP A 65 -3.59 -3.95 -15.23
N LYS A 66 -3.08 -2.97 -15.98
CA LYS A 66 -1.64 -2.65 -15.99
C LYS A 66 -1.37 -1.34 -15.24
N PRO A 67 -0.21 -1.22 -14.55
CA PRO A 67 0.21 0.06 -14.01
C PRO A 67 0.32 1.12 -15.10
N ARG A 68 0.26 2.40 -14.69
CA ARG A 68 0.59 3.51 -15.58
C ARG A 68 2.01 3.35 -16.13
N GLU A 69 2.25 3.86 -17.33
CA GLU A 69 3.60 3.91 -17.92
C GLU A 69 4.62 4.50 -16.93
N GLY A 70 5.79 3.85 -16.86
CA GLY A 70 6.86 4.17 -15.92
C GLY A 70 6.73 3.47 -14.55
N PHE A 71 5.61 2.82 -14.26
CA PHE A 71 5.41 2.05 -13.03
C PHE A 71 5.47 0.54 -13.27
N SER A 72 5.74 -0.18 -12.20
CA SER A 72 5.82 -1.63 -12.13
C SER A 72 4.89 -2.13 -11.03
N ARG A 73 4.51 -3.42 -11.09
CA ARG A 73 3.61 -4.08 -10.13
C ARG A 73 4.31 -5.23 -9.43
N ARG A 74 4.02 -5.46 -8.16
CA ARG A 74 4.39 -6.66 -7.39
C ARG A 74 3.21 -7.13 -6.54
N LEU A 75 3.07 -8.44 -6.38
CA LEU A 75 2.26 -9.00 -5.30
C LEU A 75 3.16 -9.25 -4.10
N GLU A 76 2.80 -8.69 -2.96
CA GLU A 76 3.58 -8.81 -1.73
C GLU A 76 2.75 -9.48 -0.62
N LEU A 77 3.37 -10.44 0.06
CA LEU A 77 2.82 -11.01 1.30
C LEU A 77 3.25 -10.11 2.46
N ARG A 78 2.30 -9.60 3.24
CA ARG A 78 2.58 -8.72 4.39
C ARG A 78 1.79 -9.15 5.61
N ARG A 79 2.30 -8.83 6.81
CA ARG A 79 1.51 -9.02 8.03
C ARG A 79 0.38 -7.99 8.05
N ARG A 80 -0.78 -8.39 8.52
CA ARG A 80 -1.97 -7.52 8.60
C ARG A 80 -1.70 -6.29 9.46
N VAL A 81 -1.03 -6.49 10.59
CA VAL A 81 -0.64 -5.41 11.53
C VAL A 81 0.27 -4.37 10.89
N GLU A 82 1.24 -4.78 10.07
CA GLU A 82 2.16 -3.84 9.39
C GLU A 82 1.42 -2.94 8.39
N VAL A 83 0.40 -3.48 7.72
CA VAL A 83 -0.42 -2.72 6.76
C VAL A 83 -1.36 -1.76 7.50
N GLU A 84 -1.94 -2.19 8.61
CA GLU A 84 -2.77 -1.35 9.49
C GLU A 84 -1.96 -0.19 10.08
N GLU A 85 -0.72 -0.45 10.51
CA GLU A 85 0.23 0.58 10.98
C GLU A 85 0.64 1.56 9.88
N LEU A 86 0.81 1.10 8.64
CA LEU A 86 1.07 2.01 7.51
C LEU A 86 -0.13 2.92 7.26
N ALA A 87 -1.34 2.35 7.26
CA ALA A 87 -2.56 3.12 7.06
C ALA A 87 -2.79 4.14 8.18
N SER A 88 -2.48 3.82 9.44
CA SER A 88 -2.61 4.77 10.55
C SER A 88 -1.59 5.91 10.43
N ARG A 89 -0.35 5.63 10.03
CA ARG A 89 0.68 6.67 9.79
C ARG A 89 0.32 7.62 8.64
N ASP A 90 -0.30 7.10 7.58
CA ASP A 90 -0.76 7.93 6.46
C ASP A 90 -1.91 8.87 6.88
N VAL A 91 -2.79 8.42 7.76
CA VAL A 91 -3.84 9.26 8.38
C VAL A 91 -3.21 10.36 9.24
N ASP A 92 -2.20 10.03 10.04
CA ASP A 92 -1.50 11.00 10.90
C ASP A 92 -0.78 12.07 10.08
N THR A 93 -0.06 11.68 9.02
CA THR A 93 0.66 12.63 8.14
C THR A 93 -0.30 13.53 7.37
N THR A 94 -1.43 13.00 6.87
CA THR A 94 -2.48 13.79 6.24
C THR A 94 -3.07 14.81 7.22
N THR A 95 -3.34 14.38 8.46
CA THR A 95 -3.90 15.25 9.51
C THR A 95 -2.92 16.34 9.94
N ALA A 96 -1.63 16.01 10.08
CA ALA A 96 -0.57 16.97 10.38
C ALA A 96 -0.35 17.99 9.24
N GLY A 97 -0.50 17.56 7.98
CA GLY A 97 -0.45 18.45 6.82
C GLY A 97 -1.62 19.46 6.81
N GLN A 98 -2.83 18.99 7.12
CA GLN A 98 -4.02 19.84 7.21
C GLN A 98 -3.94 20.86 8.36
N SER A 99 -3.41 20.48 9.52
CA SER A 99 -3.25 21.40 10.66
C SER A 99 -2.22 22.50 10.36
N ARG A 100 -1.10 22.16 9.70
CA ARG A 100 -0.12 23.15 9.21
C ARG A 100 -0.71 24.12 8.19
N ALA A 101 -1.47 23.62 7.22
CA ALA A 101 -2.13 24.47 6.22
C ALA A 101 -3.12 25.46 6.87
N ARG A 102 -3.88 25.04 7.89
CA ARG A 102 -4.77 25.93 8.65
C ARG A 102 -4.01 26.96 9.50
N ALA A 103 -2.90 26.58 10.13
CA ALA A 103 -2.07 27.51 10.90
C ALA A 103 -1.48 28.63 10.01
N LEU A 104 -1.00 28.27 8.81
CA LEU A 104 -0.52 29.22 7.81
C LEU A 104 -1.65 30.14 7.29
N ALA A 105 -2.86 29.61 7.11
CA ALA A 105 -4.02 30.41 6.70
C ALA A 105 -4.52 31.38 7.82
N GLY A 106 -4.31 31.04 9.09
CA GLY A 106 -4.66 31.89 10.24
C GLY A 106 -3.67 33.01 10.52
N ALA A 107 -2.40 32.87 10.11
CA ALA A 107 -1.34 33.87 10.35
C ALA A 107 -1.34 35.06 9.36
N GLY A 108 -2.18 35.03 8.31
CA GLY A 108 -2.23 36.05 7.26
C GLY A 108 -3.21 37.22 7.48
N ARG A 109 -3.87 37.31 8.64
CA ARG A 109 -4.83 38.39 8.94
C ARG A 109 -4.41 39.13 10.21
N GLY A 110 -3.48 40.08 10.07
CA GLY A 110 -2.99 40.86 11.20
C GLY A 110 -2.04 41.98 10.83
N SER A 111 -2.33 42.76 9.78
CA SER A 111 -1.71 44.08 9.61
C SER A 111 -2.58 45.00 8.75
N GLY A 112 -2.82 46.20 9.26
CA GLY A 112 -3.65 47.25 8.68
C GLY A 112 -4.87 47.51 9.58
N SER A 113 -5.03 48.65 10.25
CA SER A 113 -4.48 49.98 9.99
C SER A 113 -4.64 50.83 11.26
N SER A 114 -3.56 51.50 11.68
CA SER A 114 -3.64 52.66 12.56
C SER A 114 -3.52 53.90 11.68
N SER A 115 -4.55 54.75 11.69
CA SER A 115 -4.50 56.17 11.32
C SER A 115 -5.58 56.87 12.13
#